data_AF-A0A3S0UGN8-F1
#
_entry.id   AF-A0A3S0UGN8-F1
#
_cell.length_a   1.000
_cell.length_b   1.000
_cell.length_c   1.000
_cell.angle_alpha   90.00
_cell.angle_beta   90.00
_cell.angle_gamma   90.00
#
_symmetry.space_group_name_H-M   'P 1'
#
loop_
_entity.id
_entity.type
_entity.pdbx_description
1 polymer ?
#
loop_
_entity_poly.entity_id
_entity_poly.type
_entity_poly.pdbx_seq_one_letter_code
_entity_poly.pdbx_strand_id
1 'polypeptide(L)'
;MGMTLWIQTLDDRDYAQDSDDYSLLYRYTEPLDALCATLGMAPLSSFFDDSDLLFNFSESDDDEDEDARELDPETGLGYGIDDMAWFDAAAGLATLCALRQHLATVALPDIPVDDQADLLEELDSGIQRLEAATQRKARFHLALIE
;
A
#
# COMPACT_ATOMS: atom_id res chain seq x y z
N MET A 1 6.44 -15.23 9.19
CA MET A 1 6.87 -13.93 8.64
C MET A 1 6.06 -13.80 7.38
N GLY A 2 5.04 -12.95 7.42
CA GLY A 2 4.12 -12.75 6.31
C GLY A 2 4.18 -11.29 5.97
N MET A 3 4.57 -10.99 4.74
CA MET A 3 4.64 -9.62 4.24
C MET A 3 3.26 -8.98 4.31
N THR A 4 3.23 -7.73 4.76
CA THR A 4 2.03 -6.91 4.90
C THR A 4 2.21 -5.60 4.14
N LEU A 5 1.11 -5.02 3.68
CA LEU A 5 1.14 -3.70 3.06
C LEU A 5 0.73 -2.67 4.10
N TRP A 6 1.37 -1.50 4.09
CA TRP A 6 0.95 -0.34 4.86
C TRP A 6 0.65 0.83 3.92
N ILE A 7 -0.47 1.51 4.17
CA ILE A 7 -0.86 2.69 3.39
C ILE A 7 -0.13 3.91 3.95
N GLN A 8 0.68 4.55 3.11
CA GLN A 8 1.36 5.78 3.47
C GLN A 8 0.78 6.93 2.65
N THR A 9 0.55 8.06 3.31
CA THR A 9 -0.06 9.25 2.69
C THR A 9 0.78 10.48 2.98
N LEU A 10 0.86 11.37 1.99
CA LEU A 10 1.63 12.61 2.08
C LEU A 10 0.76 13.80 1.71
N ASP A 11 0.50 14.65 2.70
CA ASP A 11 -0.27 15.89 2.57
C ASP A 11 0.64 17.11 2.82
N ASP A 12 1.08 17.79 1.76
CA ASP A 12 1.91 19.01 1.86
C ASP A 12 3.11 18.88 2.85
N ARG A 13 3.83 17.75 2.78
CA ARG A 13 4.95 17.34 3.69
C ARG A 13 4.55 16.81 5.07
N ASP A 14 3.25 16.67 5.36
CA ASP A 14 2.76 15.88 6.48
C ASP A 14 2.72 14.41 6.05
N TYR A 15 3.72 13.66 6.49
CA TYR A 15 3.79 12.22 6.27
C TYR A 15 2.97 11.49 7.32
N ALA A 16 1.96 10.75 6.86
CA ALA A 16 1.12 9.92 7.70
C ALA A 16 1.19 8.47 7.23
N GLN A 17 1.80 7.63 8.05
CA GLN A 17 1.82 6.19 7.89
C GLN A 17 0.63 5.54 8.59
N ASP A 18 0.07 4.52 7.96
CA ASP A 18 -0.90 3.63 8.58
C ASP A 18 -0.18 2.48 9.28
N SER A 19 -0.74 2.04 10.42
CA SER A 19 -0.25 0.88 11.18
C SER A 19 -1.22 -0.30 11.09
N ASP A 20 -2.14 -0.25 10.12
CA ASP A 20 -3.06 -1.34 9.85
C ASP A 20 -2.38 -2.34 8.91
N ASP A 21 -2.46 -3.62 9.28
CA ASP A 21 -1.76 -4.69 8.60
C ASP A 21 -2.62 -5.24 7.45
N TYR A 22 -2.42 -4.75 6.23
CA TYR A 22 -3.13 -5.21 5.04
C TYR A 22 -2.53 -6.51 4.47
N SER A 23 -2.49 -7.54 5.30
CA SER A 23 -1.83 -8.81 5.00
C SER A 23 -2.63 -9.68 4.01
N LEU A 24 -3.96 -9.63 4.05
CA LEU A 24 -4.80 -10.34 3.08
C LEU A 24 -4.75 -9.64 1.73
N LEU A 25 -4.72 -8.31 1.74
CA LEU A 25 -4.53 -7.48 0.55
C LEU A 25 -3.24 -7.83 -0.21
N TYR A 26 -2.12 -8.02 0.52
CA TYR A 26 -0.88 -8.52 -0.07
C TYR A 26 -1.03 -9.95 -0.60
N ARG A 27 -1.54 -10.85 0.24
CA ARG A 27 -1.69 -12.27 -0.09
C ARG A 27 -2.55 -12.50 -1.33
N TYR A 28 -3.60 -11.72 -1.49
CA TYR A 28 -4.55 -11.78 -2.59
C TYR A 28 -4.28 -10.70 -3.65
N THR A 29 -3.08 -10.11 -3.68
CA THR A 29 -2.73 -9.13 -4.72
C THR A 29 -2.87 -9.74 -6.11
N GLU A 30 -2.36 -10.93 -6.37
CA GLU A 30 -2.45 -11.56 -7.70
C GLU A 30 -3.90 -11.65 -8.24
N PRO A 31 -4.87 -12.23 -7.50
CA PRO A 31 -6.25 -12.26 -7.98
C PRO A 31 -6.91 -10.87 -8.04
N LEU A 32 -6.54 -9.94 -7.16
CA LEU A 32 -7.01 -8.54 -7.22
C LEU A 32 -6.47 -7.83 -8.47
N ASP A 33 -5.22 -8.08 -8.84
CA ASP A 33 -4.55 -7.51 -10.00
C ASP A 33 -5.20 -8.00 -11.30
N ALA A 34 -5.50 -9.29 -11.39
CA ALA A 34 -6.26 -9.88 -12.48
C ALA A 34 -7.67 -9.27 -12.60
N LEU A 35 -8.30 -8.95 -11.47
CA LEU A 35 -9.59 -8.27 -11.43
C LEU A 35 -9.45 -6.81 -11.91
N CYS A 36 -8.45 -6.06 -11.43
CA CYS A 36 -8.14 -4.71 -11.93
C CYS A 36 -7.92 -4.71 -13.44
N ALA A 37 -7.14 -5.66 -13.96
CA ALA A 37 -6.87 -5.81 -15.38
C ALA A 37 -8.17 -6.08 -16.17
N THR A 38 -9.07 -6.90 -15.62
CA THR A 38 -10.39 -7.17 -16.21
C THR A 38 -11.27 -5.92 -16.24
N LEU A 39 -11.12 -5.03 -15.26
CA LEU A 39 -11.83 -3.75 -15.17
C LEU A 39 -11.16 -2.62 -15.97
N GLY A 40 -9.97 -2.86 -16.53
CA GLY A 40 -9.16 -1.85 -17.22
C GLY A 40 -8.57 -0.79 -16.29
N MET A 41 -8.42 -1.13 -15.00
CA MET A 41 -7.81 -0.27 -13.98
C MET A 41 -6.33 -0.61 -13.81
N ALA A 42 -5.60 0.29 -13.14
CA ALA A 42 -4.21 0.05 -12.80
C ALA A 42 -4.10 -1.17 -11.86
N PRO A 43 -3.10 -2.03 -12.07
CA PRO A 43 -2.85 -3.16 -11.19
C PRO A 43 -2.54 -2.66 -9.78
N LEU A 44 -3.02 -3.36 -8.74
CA LEU A 44 -2.77 -2.97 -7.36
C LEU A 44 -1.25 -2.98 -7.09
N SER A 45 -0.57 -3.96 -7.68
CA SER A 45 0.88 -4.10 -7.63
C SER A 45 1.64 -2.90 -8.19
N SER A 46 1.04 -2.10 -9.08
CA SER A 46 1.66 -0.89 -9.63
C SER A 46 1.67 0.28 -8.64
N PHE A 47 0.92 0.19 -7.55
CA PHE A 47 0.93 1.17 -6.46
C PHE A 47 1.85 0.76 -5.32
N PHE A 48 2.46 -0.41 -5.41
CA PHE A 48 3.44 -0.87 -4.43
C PHE A 48 4.75 -0.13 -4.63
N ASP A 49 5.27 0.37 -3.53
CA ASP A 49 6.58 0.96 -3.44
C ASP A 49 7.50 -0.07 -2.78
N ASP A 50 8.35 -0.69 -3.61
CA ASP A 50 9.38 -1.63 -3.16
C ASP A 50 10.63 -0.94 -2.62
N SER A 51 10.64 0.40 -2.55
CA SER A 51 11.75 1.21 -2.04
C SER A 51 12.08 0.86 -0.58
N ASP A 52 11.08 0.61 0.27
CA ASP A 52 11.30 0.16 1.66
C ASP A 52 12.01 -1.21 1.70
N LEU A 53 11.57 -2.14 0.86
CA LEU A 53 12.11 -3.49 0.80
C LEU A 53 13.52 -3.51 0.21
N LEU A 54 13.78 -2.69 -0.81
CA LEU A 54 15.12 -2.43 -1.37
C LEU A 54 16.06 -1.83 -0.33
N PHE A 55 15.57 -0.87 0.47
CA PHE A 55 16.37 -0.26 1.53
C PHE A 55 16.69 -1.29 2.63
N ASN A 56 15.70 -2.06 3.09
CA ASN A 56 15.87 -3.11 4.09
C ASN A 56 16.84 -4.22 3.63
N PHE A 57 16.73 -4.63 2.36
CA PHE A 57 17.67 -5.59 1.74
C PHE A 57 19.09 -5.00 1.60
N SER A 58 19.21 -3.73 1.24
CA SER A 58 20.51 -3.04 1.19
C SER A 58 21.13 -2.87 2.57
N GLU A 59 20.32 -2.83 3.64
CA GLU A 59 20.78 -2.77 5.02
C GLU A 59 21.36 -4.10 5.52
N SER A 60 20.93 -5.22 4.94
CA SER A 60 21.31 -6.56 5.41
C SER A 60 22.63 -7.10 4.83
N ASP A 61 23.24 -6.42 3.85
CA ASP A 61 24.46 -6.91 3.16
C ASP A 61 25.76 -6.17 3.53
N ASP A 62 25.70 -5.06 4.29
CA ASP A 62 26.88 -4.23 4.60
C ASP A 62 27.04 -4.01 6.13
N ASP A 63 27.78 -4.92 6.76
CA ASP A 63 28.57 -4.65 7.98
C ASP A 63 29.52 -3.46 7.67
N GLU A 64 29.36 -2.29 8.34
CA GLU A 64 30.46 -1.58 9.07
C GLU A 64 30.21 -0.09 9.48
N ASP A 65 29.16 0.63 9.11
CA ASP A 65 28.99 2.04 9.57
C ASP A 65 27.58 2.36 10.11
N GLU A 66 27.40 2.12 11.43
CA GLU A 66 26.19 2.44 12.22
C GLU A 66 26.11 3.93 12.63
N ASP A 67 27.12 4.74 12.35
CA ASP A 67 27.21 6.14 12.81
C ASP A 67 26.97 7.12 11.65
N ALA A 68 25.79 7.75 11.64
CA ALA A 68 25.33 8.83 10.75
C ALA A 68 24.57 8.46 9.46
N ARG A 69 23.60 7.55 9.54
CA ARG A 69 22.45 7.63 8.61
C ARG A 69 21.55 8.78 9.07
N GLU A 70 21.64 9.93 8.40
CA GLU A 70 20.71 11.03 8.59
C GLU A 70 19.33 10.55 8.13
N LEU A 71 18.49 10.09 9.08
CA LEU A 71 17.08 9.84 8.81
C LEU A 71 16.48 11.13 8.27
N ASP A 72 15.71 11.00 7.18
CA ASP A 72 15.05 12.13 6.58
C ASP A 72 14.13 12.76 7.65
N PRO A 73 14.31 14.03 8.02
CA PRO A 73 13.56 14.64 9.11
C PRO A 73 12.06 14.77 8.80
N GLU A 74 11.67 14.58 7.54
CA GLU A 74 10.30 14.66 7.05
C GLU A 74 9.58 13.29 7.10
N THR A 75 10.29 12.16 6.89
CA THR A 75 9.70 10.80 6.89
C THR A 75 10.12 9.94 8.09
N GLY A 76 11.26 10.26 8.71
CA GLY A 76 11.91 9.42 9.71
C GLY A 76 12.55 8.15 9.13
N LEU A 77 12.68 8.04 7.80
CA LEU A 77 13.24 6.88 7.10
C LEU A 77 14.65 7.21 6.58
N GLY A 78 15.44 6.18 6.26
CA GLY A 78 16.77 6.36 5.66
C GLY A 78 16.75 6.84 4.20
N TYR A 79 15.57 7.03 3.64
CA TYR A 79 15.30 7.52 2.29
C TYR A 79 14.23 8.62 2.33
N GLY A 80 14.40 9.63 1.48
CA GLY A 80 13.54 10.82 1.47
C GLY A 80 12.25 10.63 0.68
N ILE A 81 11.26 11.48 0.94
CA ILE A 81 10.00 11.51 0.17
C ILE A 81 10.22 11.63 -1.36
N ASP A 82 11.36 12.14 -1.82
CA ASP A 82 11.62 12.30 -3.26
C ASP A 82 11.96 10.97 -3.97
N ASP A 83 12.42 9.97 -3.22
CA ASP A 83 12.80 8.65 -3.74
C ASP A 83 11.58 7.70 -3.84
N MET A 84 10.53 7.97 -3.05
CA MET A 84 9.32 7.15 -2.98
C MET A 84 8.38 7.39 -4.17
N ALA A 85 7.76 6.32 -4.67
CA ALA A 85 6.78 6.39 -5.75
C ALA A 85 5.43 6.89 -5.22
N TRP A 86 5.23 8.21 -5.22
CA TRP A 86 3.94 8.79 -4.83
C TRP A 86 2.91 8.74 -5.95
N PHE A 87 1.77 8.13 -5.65
CA PHE A 87 0.61 8.05 -6.53
C PHE A 87 -0.52 8.98 -6.07
N ASP A 88 -1.44 9.26 -6.98
CA ASP A 88 -2.59 10.11 -6.69
C ASP A 88 -3.64 9.35 -5.86
N ALA A 89 -3.97 9.86 -4.66
CA ALA A 89 -4.91 9.20 -3.75
C ALA A 89 -6.26 8.92 -4.39
N ALA A 90 -6.73 9.76 -5.32
CA ALA A 90 -8.00 9.54 -6.00
C ALA A 90 -7.93 8.33 -6.95
N ALA A 91 -6.78 8.10 -7.60
CA ALA A 91 -6.58 6.93 -8.47
C ALA A 91 -6.56 5.62 -7.66
N GLY A 92 -5.87 5.61 -6.52
CA GLY A 92 -5.88 4.48 -5.59
C GLY A 92 -7.27 4.21 -5.03
N LEU A 93 -7.95 5.25 -4.54
CA LEU A 93 -9.30 5.17 -4.00
C LEU A 93 -10.29 4.60 -5.02
N ALA A 94 -10.26 5.09 -6.27
CA ALA A 94 -11.13 4.59 -7.31
C ALA A 94 -10.91 3.09 -7.58
N THR A 95 -9.65 2.65 -7.56
CA THR A 95 -9.26 1.26 -7.78
C THR A 95 -9.72 0.36 -6.63
N LEU A 96 -9.44 0.73 -5.38
CA LEU A 96 -9.89 -0.04 -4.20
C LEU A 96 -11.42 -0.09 -4.10
N CYS A 97 -12.10 1.04 -4.35
CA CYS A 97 -13.56 1.10 -4.31
C CYS A 97 -14.19 0.17 -5.37
N ALA A 98 -13.62 0.15 -6.58
CA ALA A 98 -14.06 -0.76 -7.64
C ALA A 98 -13.82 -2.24 -7.29
N LEU A 99 -12.64 -2.56 -6.74
CA LEU A 99 -12.31 -3.91 -6.25
C LEU A 99 -13.27 -4.37 -5.16
N ARG A 100 -13.47 -3.55 -4.12
CA ARG A 100 -14.37 -3.82 -3.01
C ARG A 100 -15.80 -4.00 -3.48
N GLN A 101 -16.28 -3.17 -4.41
CA GLN A 101 -17.61 -3.31 -5.00
C GLN A 101 -17.73 -4.61 -5.79
N HIS A 102 -16.71 -4.97 -6.58
CA HIS A 102 -16.71 -6.24 -7.31
C HIS A 102 -16.70 -7.45 -6.39
N LEU A 103 -15.82 -7.47 -5.39
CA LEU A 103 -15.75 -8.54 -4.39
C LEU A 103 -17.03 -8.68 -3.58
N ALA A 104 -17.69 -7.58 -3.24
CA ALA A 104 -18.98 -7.62 -2.56
C ALA A 104 -20.10 -8.25 -3.42
N THR A 105 -19.94 -8.25 -4.74
CA THR A 105 -20.96 -8.73 -5.70
C THR A 105 -20.61 -10.11 -6.28
N VAL A 106 -19.32 -10.41 -6.42
CA VAL A 106 -18.77 -11.59 -7.07
C VAL A 106 -17.71 -12.18 -6.14
N ALA A 107 -17.99 -13.36 -5.60
CA ALA A 107 -16.98 -14.13 -4.90
C ALA A 107 -15.94 -14.63 -5.91
N LEU A 108 -14.66 -14.30 -5.65
CA LEU A 108 -13.57 -14.87 -6.41
C LEU A 108 -13.34 -16.31 -5.96
N PRO A 109 -13.31 -17.29 -6.88
CA PRO A 109 -13.08 -18.68 -6.52
C PRO A 109 -11.69 -18.92 -5.89
N ASP A 110 -10.77 -17.99 -6.08
CA ASP A 110 -9.41 -18.01 -5.55
C ASP A 110 -9.32 -17.54 -4.08
N ILE A 111 -10.35 -16.83 -3.60
CA ILE A 111 -10.40 -16.29 -2.24
C ILE A 111 -11.48 -17.06 -1.47
N PRO A 112 -11.13 -17.74 -0.36
CA PRO A 112 -12.13 -18.41 0.45
C PRO A 112 -13.09 -17.39 1.07
N VAL A 113 -14.34 -17.81 1.30
CA VAL A 113 -15.41 -16.95 1.83
C VAL A 113 -15.06 -16.31 3.18
N ASP A 114 -14.28 -17.00 4.01
CA ASP A 114 -13.82 -16.49 5.31
C ASP A 114 -12.89 -15.28 5.09
N ASP A 115 -11.79 -15.48 4.36
CA ASP A 115 -10.84 -14.39 4.04
C ASP A 115 -11.47 -13.29 3.18
N GLN A 116 -12.52 -13.59 2.40
CA GLN A 116 -13.21 -12.58 1.60
C GLN A 116 -13.90 -11.53 2.49
N ALA A 117 -14.45 -11.94 3.64
CA ALA A 117 -15.07 -11.01 4.58
C ALA A 117 -14.00 -10.11 5.22
N ASP A 118 -12.92 -10.70 5.73
CA ASP A 118 -11.80 -9.96 6.32
C ASP A 118 -11.11 -9.04 5.28
N LEU A 119 -10.92 -9.50 4.04
CA LEU A 119 -10.38 -8.70 2.94
C LEU A 119 -11.28 -7.50 2.61
N LEU A 120 -12.60 -7.68 2.65
CA LEU A 120 -13.53 -6.58 2.45
C LEU A 120 -13.43 -5.54 3.58
N GLU A 121 -13.19 -5.97 4.82
CA GLU A 121 -12.95 -5.06 5.95
C GLU A 121 -11.63 -4.31 5.79
N GLU A 122 -10.54 -4.99 5.44
CA GLU A 122 -9.24 -4.37 5.09
C GLU A 122 -9.41 -3.35 3.96
N LEU A 123 -10.13 -3.72 2.88
CA LEU A 123 -10.40 -2.80 1.78
C LEU A 123 -11.24 -1.59 2.22
N ASP A 124 -12.24 -1.77 3.09
CA ASP A 124 -13.07 -0.66 3.58
C ASP A 124 -12.23 0.32 4.41
N SER A 125 -11.38 -0.19 5.31
CA SER A 125 -10.41 0.61 6.09
C SER A 125 -9.48 1.41 5.17
N GLY A 126 -8.89 0.74 4.17
CA GLY A 126 -8.02 1.39 3.19
C GLY A 126 -8.75 2.45 2.36
N ILE A 127 -9.98 2.17 1.93
CA ILE A 127 -10.85 3.11 1.19
C ILE A 127 -11.15 4.34 2.06
N GLN A 128 -11.57 4.17 3.32
CA GLN A 128 -11.87 5.29 4.21
C GLN A 128 -10.66 6.20 4.39
N ARG A 129 -9.47 5.61 4.47
CA ARG A 129 -8.22 6.34 4.65
C ARG A 129 -7.81 7.09 3.37
N LEU A 130 -7.90 6.41 2.23
CA LEU A 130 -7.65 7.03 0.93
C LEU A 130 -8.70 8.08 0.57
N GLU A 131 -9.93 7.96 1.03
CA GLU A 131 -10.97 8.98 0.88
C GLU A 131 -10.60 10.23 1.67
N ALA A 132 -10.17 10.08 2.93
CA ALA A 132 -9.66 11.19 3.73
C ALA A 132 -8.42 11.86 3.10
N ALA A 133 -7.49 11.06 2.56
CA ALA A 133 -6.33 11.55 1.83
C ALA A 133 -6.73 12.30 0.54
N THR A 134 -7.68 11.75 -0.22
CA THR A 134 -8.22 12.36 -1.44
C THR A 134 -8.91 13.70 -1.17
N GLN A 135 -9.65 13.81 -0.05
CA GLN A 135 -10.26 15.08 0.36
C GLN A 135 -9.22 16.18 0.61
N ARG A 136 -8.03 15.81 1.08
CA ARG A 136 -6.90 16.72 1.27
C ARG A 136 -6.07 16.92 0.00
N LYS A 137 -6.36 16.19 -1.08
CA LYS A 137 -5.53 16.09 -2.30
C LYS A 137 -4.10 15.63 -1.99
N ALA A 138 -3.98 14.78 -0.97
CA ALA A 138 -2.74 14.13 -0.61
C ALA A 138 -2.35 13.10 -1.66
N ARG A 139 -1.07 12.74 -1.65
CA ARG A 139 -0.54 11.60 -2.39
C ARG A 139 -0.53 10.36 -1.50
N PHE A 140 -0.47 9.19 -2.11
CA PHE A 140 -0.38 7.93 -1.38
C PHE A 140 0.57 6.96 -2.07
N HIS A 141 1.05 5.98 -1.33
CA HIS A 141 1.64 4.76 -1.87
C HIS A 141 1.42 3.61 -0.88
N LEU A 142 1.66 2.39 -1.35
CA LEU A 142 1.56 1.18 -0.56
C LEU A 142 2.96 0.68 -0.28
N ALA A 143 3.43 0.83 0.95
CA ALA A 143 4.73 0.32 1.39
C ALA A 143 4.60 -1.16 1.72
N LEU A 144 5.53 -1.97 1.23
CA LEU A 144 5.60 -3.39 1.51
C LEU A 144 6.54 -3.65 2.69
N ILE A 145 6.02 -4.21 3.78
CA ILE A 145 6.74 -4.46 5.04
C ILE A 145 6.80 -5.97 5.32
N GLU A 146 7.92 -6.48 5.84
CA GLU A 146 8.12 -7.91 6.20
C GLU A 146 8.00 -8.21 7.71
#